data_AF-A0A7W1LX86-F1
#
_entry.id   AF-A0A7W1LX86-F1
#
_cell.length_a   1.000
_cell.length_b   1.000
_cell.length_c   1.000
_cell.angle_alpha   90.00
_cell.angle_beta   90.00
_cell.angle_gamma   90.00
#
_symmetry.space_group_name_H-M   'P 1'
#
loop_
_entity.id
_entity.type
_entity.pdbx_description
1 polymer ?
#
loop_
_entity_poly.entity_id
_entity_poly.type
_entity_poly.pdbx_seq_one_letter_code
_entity_poly.pdbx_strand_id
1 'polypeptide(L)'
;ERGARKRLLLGSLVFFIIGPVMVLAGAGLVFFFLAALWAYYHLVKQHYGFMVLYKKKNNDLAPVDNALDRMFLMLAFTYPFVAFVASDREAMARVPAPLLAGINTLAAVLLAATIVIALAWAARQVQRAVLLGLPLDVPKYLLLAAAIPMHWVVLLTPMPHKALAIVAILTIYHNFQYHRLIWFHNKKYSVGDDRRERYGGAELISRRLVYYIAFGILFGIWYQAPRQYIGKTNSPASLSTQLLAAFFWGYALIHYYLDSKIWRVRRDPSVGKALHMD
;
A
#
# COMPACT_ATOMS: atom_id res chain seq x y z
N GLU A 1 -21.37 1.99 -12.10
CA GLU A 1 -20.03 2.45 -11.65
C GLU A 1 -19.29 3.32 -12.67
N ARG A 2 -19.20 2.90 -13.94
CA ARG A 2 -18.57 3.70 -15.01
C ARG A 2 -19.12 5.12 -15.12
N GLY A 3 -20.44 5.31 -15.04
CA GLY A 3 -21.05 6.65 -15.02
C GLY A 3 -20.77 7.43 -13.73
N ALA A 4 -21.04 6.81 -12.58
CA ALA A 4 -20.92 7.46 -11.26
C ALA A 4 -19.49 7.85 -10.86
N ARG A 5 -18.45 7.15 -11.36
CA ARG A 5 -17.04 7.41 -11.02
C ARG A 5 -16.21 7.87 -12.22
N LYS A 6 -16.83 8.28 -13.33
CA LYS A 6 -16.14 8.71 -14.56
C LYS A 6 -15.10 9.81 -14.30
N ARG A 7 -15.48 10.85 -13.55
CA ARG A 7 -14.59 11.97 -13.22
C ARG A 7 -13.38 11.52 -12.40
N LEU A 8 -13.57 10.57 -11.48
CA LEU A 8 -12.48 10.02 -10.67
C LEU A 8 -11.48 9.25 -11.54
N LEU A 9 -11.98 8.40 -12.43
CA LEU A 9 -11.15 7.59 -13.32
C LEU A 9 -10.39 8.46 -14.33
N LEU A 10 -11.08 9.37 -15.02
CA LEU A 10 -10.44 10.27 -15.99
C LEU A 10 -9.46 11.23 -15.31
N GLY A 11 -9.85 11.79 -14.16
CA GLY A 11 -8.98 12.68 -13.39
C GLY A 11 -7.70 12.00 -12.93
N SER A 12 -7.74 10.70 -12.60
CA SER A 12 -6.54 9.96 -12.21
C SER A 12 -5.52 9.79 -13.34
N LEU A 13 -5.92 9.93 -14.62
CA LEU A 13 -4.97 9.81 -15.74
C LEU A 13 -3.90 10.91 -15.72
N VAL A 14 -4.11 12.01 -14.99
CA VAL A 14 -3.10 13.06 -14.79
C VAL A 14 -1.79 12.51 -14.22
N PHE A 15 -1.83 11.41 -13.45
CA PHE A 15 -0.64 10.81 -12.86
C PHE A 15 0.34 10.24 -13.89
N PHE A 16 -0.10 9.96 -15.12
CA PHE A 16 0.80 9.59 -16.22
C PHE A 16 1.68 10.76 -16.70
N ILE A 17 1.25 12.00 -16.45
CA ILE A 17 1.90 13.21 -16.97
C ILE A 17 2.78 13.87 -15.91
N ILE A 18 2.38 13.81 -14.63
CA ILE A 18 3.12 14.45 -13.52
C ILE A 18 4.59 14.03 -13.49
N GLY A 19 4.87 12.72 -13.58
CA GLY A 19 6.22 12.20 -13.56
C GLY A 19 7.09 12.72 -14.72
N PRO A 20 6.69 12.51 -15.98
CA PRO A 20 7.41 13.04 -17.14
C PRO A 20 7.65 14.54 -17.07
N VAL A 21 6.66 15.34 -16.66
CA VAL A 21 6.82 16.81 -16.52
C VAL A 21 7.87 17.15 -15.48
N MET A 22 7.89 16.47 -14.33
CA MET A 22 8.91 16.69 -13.31
C MET A 22 10.31 16.29 -13.79
N VAL A 23 10.44 15.21 -14.57
CA VAL A 23 11.72 14.80 -15.18
C VAL A 23 12.20 15.87 -16.17
N LEU A 24 11.33 16.36 -17.06
CA LEU A 24 11.66 17.43 -18.01
C LEU A 24 12.05 18.74 -17.30
N ALA A 25 11.46 19.02 -16.15
CA ALA A 25 11.79 20.18 -15.31
C ALA A 25 13.06 20.00 -14.45
N GLY A 26 13.80 18.88 -14.59
CA GLY A 26 14.99 18.59 -13.79
C GLY A 26 14.71 18.10 -12.36
N ALA A 27 13.45 17.87 -12.01
CA ALA A 27 13.00 17.41 -10.69
C ALA A 27 12.76 15.88 -10.62
N GLY A 28 13.37 15.11 -11.54
CA GLY A 28 13.19 13.64 -11.61
C GLY A 28 13.54 12.91 -10.31
N LEU A 29 14.65 13.28 -9.67
CA LEU A 29 15.07 12.70 -8.38
C LEU A 29 13.98 12.90 -7.30
N VAL A 30 13.46 14.13 -7.19
CA VAL A 30 12.40 14.48 -6.23
C VAL A 30 11.12 13.69 -6.53
N PHE A 31 10.75 13.58 -7.81
CA PHE A 31 9.60 12.78 -8.22
C PHE A 31 9.74 11.32 -7.77
N PHE A 32 10.85 10.65 -8.11
CA PHE A 32 11.04 9.24 -7.76
C PHE A 32 11.13 9.02 -6.24
N PHE A 33 11.74 9.96 -5.51
CA PHE A 33 11.76 9.93 -4.06
C PHE A 33 10.34 10.00 -3.47
N LEU A 34 9.54 10.99 -3.88
CA LEU A 34 8.16 11.14 -3.41
C LEU A 34 7.27 9.95 -3.84
N ALA A 35 7.49 9.41 -5.04
CA ALA A 35 6.77 8.22 -5.52
C ALA A 35 7.08 6.99 -4.66
N ALA A 36 8.35 6.79 -4.28
CA ALA A 36 8.76 5.72 -3.37
C ALA A 36 8.18 5.90 -1.95
N LEU A 37 8.20 7.14 -1.42
CA LEU A 37 7.55 7.45 -0.14
C LEU A 37 6.05 7.15 -0.17
N TRP A 38 5.37 7.54 -1.25
CA TRP A 38 3.95 7.26 -1.39
C TRP A 38 3.68 5.77 -1.55
N ALA A 39 4.51 5.03 -2.29
CA ALA A 39 4.39 3.57 -2.39
C ALA A 39 4.42 2.90 -1.01
N TYR A 40 5.39 3.27 -0.16
CA TYR A 40 5.48 2.73 1.19
C TYR A 40 4.32 3.20 2.07
N TYR A 41 3.96 4.48 2.03
CA TYR A 41 2.83 5.01 2.78
C TYR A 41 1.49 4.36 2.38
N HIS A 42 1.30 4.05 1.10
CA HIS A 42 0.14 3.32 0.60
C HIS A 42 0.07 1.92 1.22
N LEU A 43 1.19 1.20 1.24
CA LEU A 43 1.31 -0.11 1.87
C LEU A 43 0.92 -0.06 3.36
N VAL A 44 1.44 0.91 4.11
CA VAL A 44 1.09 1.09 5.53
C VAL A 44 -0.41 1.38 5.70
N LYS A 45 -0.97 2.25 4.85
CA LYS A 45 -2.41 2.55 4.88
C LYS A 45 -3.28 1.33 4.58
N GLN A 46 -2.80 0.41 3.77
CA GLN A 46 -3.54 -0.80 3.44
C GLN A 46 -3.59 -1.76 4.63
N HIS A 47 -2.47 -1.95 5.34
CA HIS A 47 -2.45 -2.70 6.60
C HIS A 47 -3.37 -2.06 7.65
N TYR A 48 -3.35 -0.72 7.76
CA TYR A 48 -4.29 0.01 8.60
C TYR A 48 -5.75 -0.23 8.17
N GLY A 49 -6.04 -0.23 6.87
CA GLY A 49 -7.35 -0.53 6.33
C GLY A 49 -7.84 -1.93 6.74
N PHE A 50 -7.01 -2.96 6.55
CA PHE A 50 -7.33 -4.33 6.98
C PHE A 50 -7.55 -4.43 8.48
N MET A 51 -6.71 -3.77 9.28
CA MET A 51 -6.89 -3.70 10.73
C MET A 51 -8.26 -3.12 11.08
N VAL A 52 -8.66 -2.00 10.48
CA VAL A 52 -9.97 -1.38 10.74
C VAL A 52 -11.14 -2.29 10.35
N LEU A 53 -10.99 -3.11 9.30
CA LEU A 53 -12.01 -4.11 8.93
C LEU A 53 -12.17 -5.18 10.01
N TYR A 54 -11.07 -5.71 10.55
CA TYR A 54 -11.12 -6.68 11.65
C TYR A 54 -11.72 -6.06 12.92
N LYS A 55 -11.29 -4.84 13.26
CA LYS A 55 -11.82 -4.09 14.40
C LYS A 55 -13.32 -3.85 14.29
N LYS A 56 -13.81 -3.48 13.10
CA LYS A 56 -15.25 -3.33 12.87
C LYS A 56 -15.99 -4.64 13.11
N LYS A 57 -15.48 -5.76 12.59
CA LYS A 57 -16.10 -7.08 12.73
C LYS A 57 -16.12 -7.59 14.17
N ASN A 58 -15.12 -7.23 14.97
CA ASN A 58 -15.00 -7.64 16.37
C ASN A 58 -15.49 -6.57 17.37
N ASN A 59 -16.18 -5.52 16.88
CA ASN A 59 -16.64 -4.38 17.68
C ASN A 59 -15.53 -3.72 18.54
N ASP A 60 -14.28 -3.78 18.10
CA ASP A 60 -13.12 -3.17 18.76
C ASP A 60 -12.97 -1.70 18.35
N LEU A 61 -13.97 -0.87 18.59
CA LEU A 61 -14.03 0.49 18.02
C LEU A 61 -13.87 1.63 19.03
N ALA A 62 -13.44 1.33 20.25
CA ALA A 62 -13.19 2.35 21.27
C ALA A 62 -12.20 3.43 20.76
N PRO A 63 -12.48 4.74 20.97
CA PRO A 63 -11.66 5.82 20.41
C PRO A 63 -10.18 5.77 20.82
N VAL A 64 -9.91 5.46 22.09
CA VAL A 64 -8.54 5.36 22.62
C VAL A 64 -7.79 4.20 21.96
N ASP A 65 -8.43 3.04 21.84
CA ASP A 65 -7.84 1.86 21.20
C ASP A 65 -7.61 2.08 19.70
N ASN A 66 -8.52 2.82 19.03
CA ASN A 66 -8.33 3.24 17.65
C ASN A 66 -7.16 4.21 17.46
N ALA A 67 -6.97 5.16 18.37
CA ALA A 67 -5.85 6.09 18.33
C ALA A 67 -4.53 5.36 18.55
N LEU A 68 -4.44 4.52 19.60
CA LEU A 68 -3.24 3.76 19.92
C LEU A 68 -2.88 2.74 18.83
N ASP A 69 -3.84 1.95 18.33
CA ASP A 69 -3.59 0.99 17.25
C ASP A 69 -3.08 1.70 15.99
N ARG A 70 -3.65 2.88 15.66
CA ARG A 70 -3.20 3.68 14.52
C ARG A 70 -1.79 4.21 14.72
N MET A 71 -1.50 4.80 15.87
CA MET A 71 -0.17 5.37 16.16
C MET A 71 0.90 4.28 16.19
N PHE A 72 0.64 3.17 16.87
CA PHE A 72 1.53 2.03 16.92
C PHE A 72 1.83 1.49 15.52
N LEU A 73 0.79 1.23 14.71
CA LEU A 73 0.98 0.76 13.34
C LEU A 73 1.77 1.77 12.51
N MET A 74 1.40 3.05 12.53
CA MET A 74 2.12 4.05 11.73
C MET A 74 3.61 4.15 12.10
N LEU A 75 3.94 4.16 13.40
CA LEU A 75 5.32 4.24 13.86
C LEU A 75 6.11 2.95 13.61
N ALA A 76 5.51 1.79 13.93
CA ALA A 76 6.14 0.48 13.75
C ALA A 76 6.47 0.17 12.29
N PHE A 77 5.76 0.73 11.32
CA PHE A 77 6.15 0.60 9.91
C PHE A 77 7.07 1.75 9.45
N THR A 78 6.86 2.98 9.92
CA THR A 78 7.68 4.12 9.46
C THR A 78 9.13 4.01 9.92
N TYR A 79 9.38 3.58 11.15
CA TYR A 79 10.74 3.42 11.68
C TYR A 79 11.64 2.53 10.81
N PRO A 80 11.32 1.24 10.56
CA PRO A 80 12.22 0.36 9.83
C PRO A 80 12.47 0.85 8.39
N PHE A 81 11.51 1.56 7.80
CA PHE A 81 11.68 2.17 6.48
C PHE A 81 12.68 3.32 6.49
N VAL A 82 12.56 4.26 7.44
CA VAL A 82 13.53 5.36 7.56
C VAL A 82 14.90 4.82 7.94
N ALA A 83 14.98 3.84 8.84
CA ALA A 83 16.23 3.18 9.22
C ALA A 83 16.88 2.46 8.02
N PHE A 84 16.09 1.83 7.15
CA PHE A 84 16.58 1.28 5.89
C PHE A 84 17.17 2.37 4.99
N VAL A 85 16.46 3.48 4.76
CA VAL A 85 16.97 4.58 3.93
C VAL A 85 18.26 5.17 4.53
N ALA A 86 18.34 5.25 5.86
CA ALA A 86 19.50 5.76 6.59
C ALA A 86 20.74 4.84 6.50
N SER A 87 20.54 3.53 6.39
CA SER A 87 21.62 2.53 6.45
C SER A 87 22.04 1.96 5.09
N ASP A 88 21.19 2.09 4.06
CA ASP A 88 21.45 1.54 2.73
C ASP A 88 21.99 2.62 1.77
N ARG A 89 23.15 2.34 1.16
CA ARG A 89 23.84 3.30 0.28
C ARG A 89 23.02 3.66 -0.96
N GLU A 90 22.33 2.69 -1.57
CA GLU A 90 21.53 2.93 -2.77
C GLU A 90 20.26 3.72 -2.43
N ALA A 91 19.64 3.44 -1.29
CA ALA A 91 18.49 4.19 -0.80
C ALA A 91 18.88 5.63 -0.45
N MET A 92 20.00 5.82 0.27
CA MET A 92 20.51 7.15 0.64
C MET A 92 20.84 8.00 -0.59
N ALA A 93 21.39 7.40 -1.66
CA ALA A 93 21.67 8.11 -2.91
C ALA A 93 20.42 8.68 -3.60
N ARG A 94 19.22 8.21 -3.23
CA ARG A 94 17.94 8.70 -3.76
C ARG A 94 17.29 9.78 -2.88
N VAL A 95 17.90 10.13 -1.74
CA VAL A 95 17.41 11.17 -0.84
C VAL A 95 17.82 12.56 -1.35
N PRO A 96 16.89 13.51 -1.51
CA PRO A 96 17.22 14.89 -1.86
C PRO A 96 18.19 15.54 -0.86
N ALA A 97 19.15 16.31 -1.36
CA ALA A 97 20.23 16.89 -0.56
C ALA A 97 19.79 17.60 0.75
N PRO A 98 18.69 18.40 0.77
CA PRO A 98 18.23 19.06 2.00
C PRO A 98 17.83 18.11 3.13
N LEU A 99 17.52 16.84 2.83
CA LEU A 99 17.05 15.86 3.81
C LEU A 99 18.17 14.97 4.37
N LEU A 100 19.36 14.98 3.75
CA LEU A 100 20.45 14.06 4.09
C LEU A 100 20.92 14.21 5.55
N ALA A 101 21.09 15.44 6.03
CA ALA A 101 21.61 15.70 7.36
C ALA A 101 20.68 15.25 8.49
N GLY A 102 19.36 15.20 8.24
CA GLY A 102 18.36 14.92 9.27
C GLY A 102 17.96 13.44 9.38
N ILE A 103 18.35 12.59 8.43
CA ILE A 103 17.75 11.25 8.30
C ILE A 103 18.12 10.31 9.44
N ASN A 104 19.36 10.37 9.93
CA ASN A 104 19.82 9.56 11.06
C ASN A 104 19.13 9.99 12.37
N THR A 105 19.03 11.30 12.61
CA THR A 105 18.29 11.84 13.76
C THR A 105 16.81 11.45 13.70
N LEU A 106 16.19 11.54 12.52
CA LEU A 106 14.81 11.12 12.30
C LEU A 106 14.63 9.62 12.60
N ALA A 107 15.55 8.76 12.16
CA ALA A 107 15.52 7.33 12.45
C ALA A 107 15.57 7.06 13.96
N ALA A 108 16.46 7.74 14.69
CA ALA A 108 16.58 7.60 16.14
C ALA A 108 15.33 8.07 16.89
N VAL A 109 14.78 9.23 16.51
CA VAL A 109 13.52 9.75 17.08
C VAL A 109 12.35 8.80 16.81
N LEU A 110 12.25 8.26 15.59
CA LEU A 110 11.23 7.28 15.22
C LEU A 110 11.37 5.98 16.00
N LEU A 111 12.60 5.49 16.24
CA LEU A 111 12.82 4.31 17.07
C LEU A 111 12.33 4.55 18.51
N ALA A 112 12.75 5.65 19.12
CA ALA A 112 12.32 6.00 20.48
C ALA A 112 10.79 6.14 20.57
N ALA A 113 10.17 6.85 19.63
CA ALA A 113 8.72 6.99 19.55
C ALA A 113 8.02 5.63 19.36
N THR A 114 8.60 4.74 18.54
CA THR A 114 8.07 3.39 18.30
C THR A 114 8.12 2.52 19.55
N ILE A 115 9.21 2.59 20.33
CA ILE A 115 9.33 1.87 21.60
C ILE A 115 8.30 2.38 22.60
N VAL A 116 8.20 3.71 22.78
CA VAL A 116 7.24 4.32 23.72
C VAL A 116 5.81 3.94 23.38
N ILE A 117 5.41 4.06 22.09
CA ILE A 117 4.04 3.73 21.69
C ILE A 117 3.78 2.22 21.77
N ALA A 118 4.78 1.37 21.53
CA ALA A 118 4.64 -0.08 21.65
C ALA A 118 4.39 -0.48 23.12
N LEU A 119 5.12 0.12 24.07
CA LEU A 119 4.91 -0.10 25.50
C LEU A 119 3.51 0.39 25.94
N ALA A 120 3.10 1.59 25.51
CA ALA A 120 1.76 2.11 25.81
C ALA A 120 0.65 1.23 25.20
N TRP A 121 0.85 0.78 23.96
CA TRP A 121 -0.07 -0.12 23.27
C TRP A 121 -0.19 -1.47 23.99
N ALA A 122 0.94 -2.08 24.38
CA ALA A 122 0.98 -3.35 25.08
C ALA A 122 0.33 -3.26 26.46
N ALA A 123 0.66 -2.21 27.24
CA ALA A 123 0.03 -1.95 28.53
C ALA A 123 -1.50 -1.82 28.39
N ARG A 124 -1.97 -1.12 27.34
CA ARG A 124 -3.40 -1.03 27.03
C ARG A 124 -4.01 -2.39 26.67
N GLN A 125 -3.33 -3.22 25.88
CA GLN A 125 -3.86 -4.55 25.54
C GLN A 125 -3.97 -5.45 26.78
N VAL A 126 -2.98 -5.40 27.68
CA VAL A 126 -3.00 -6.13 28.95
C VAL A 126 -4.12 -5.63 29.85
N GLN A 127 -4.28 -4.30 30.00
CA GLN A 127 -5.39 -3.71 30.75
C GLN A 127 -6.74 -4.21 30.23
N ARG A 128 -6.93 -4.24 28.92
CA ARG A 128 -8.18 -4.71 28.31
C ARG A 128 -8.44 -6.19 28.59
N ALA A 129 -7.42 -7.03 28.38
CA ALA A 129 -7.55 -8.48 28.50
C ALA A 129 -7.74 -8.92 29.94
N VAL A 130 -6.92 -8.40 30.85
CA VAL A 130 -6.80 -8.90 32.23
C VAL A 130 -7.66 -8.09 33.19
N LEU A 131 -7.61 -6.75 33.12
CA LEU A 131 -8.26 -5.90 34.11
C LEU A 131 -9.73 -5.63 33.77
N LEU A 132 -10.06 -5.54 32.49
CA LEU A 132 -11.42 -5.23 32.02
C LEU A 132 -12.18 -6.45 31.47
N GLY A 133 -11.51 -7.59 31.29
CA GLY A 133 -12.12 -8.81 30.75
C GLY A 133 -12.71 -8.64 29.35
N LEU A 134 -12.20 -7.69 28.56
CA LEU A 134 -12.73 -7.40 27.22
C LEU A 134 -12.23 -8.45 26.21
N PRO A 135 -13.07 -8.82 25.23
CA PRO A 135 -12.67 -9.75 24.18
C PRO A 135 -11.51 -9.18 23.35
N LEU A 136 -10.59 -10.07 22.97
CA LEU A 136 -9.43 -9.77 22.14
C LEU A 136 -9.79 -9.86 20.65
N ASP A 137 -9.38 -8.85 19.87
CA ASP A 137 -9.46 -8.89 18.41
C ASP A 137 -8.31 -9.75 17.84
N VAL A 138 -8.47 -11.07 17.90
CA VAL A 138 -7.46 -12.04 17.44
C VAL A 138 -7.01 -11.78 15.99
N PRO A 139 -7.90 -11.56 15.01
CA PRO A 139 -7.48 -11.22 13.64
C PRO A 139 -6.60 -9.97 13.55
N LYS A 140 -6.89 -8.91 14.32
CA LYS A 140 -6.00 -7.74 14.41
C LYS A 140 -4.62 -8.12 14.92
N TYR A 141 -4.53 -8.86 16.02
CA TYR A 141 -3.22 -9.20 16.59
C TYR A 141 -2.40 -10.09 15.66
N LEU A 142 -3.03 -11.07 15.00
CA LEU A 142 -2.35 -11.90 13.99
C LEU A 142 -1.87 -11.06 12.80
N LEU A 143 -2.67 -10.08 12.34
CA LEU A 143 -2.25 -9.15 11.30
C LEU A 143 -1.01 -8.36 11.72
N LEU A 144 -1.01 -7.78 12.92
CA LEU A 144 0.11 -6.98 13.44
C LEU A 144 1.36 -7.84 13.66
N ALA A 145 1.20 -9.02 14.26
CA ALA A 145 2.27 -9.98 14.53
C ALA A 145 2.88 -10.57 13.26
N ALA A 146 2.13 -10.68 12.17
CA ALA A 146 2.67 -11.08 10.88
C ALA A 146 3.32 -9.89 10.15
N ALA A 147 2.63 -8.75 10.07
CA ALA A 147 3.05 -7.65 9.22
C ALA A 147 4.23 -6.87 9.80
N ILE A 148 4.21 -6.52 11.10
CA ILE A 148 5.25 -5.68 11.70
C ILE A 148 6.61 -6.38 11.66
N PRO A 149 6.78 -7.61 12.19
CA PRO A 149 8.07 -8.29 12.16
C PRO A 149 8.57 -8.52 10.73
N MET A 150 7.68 -8.88 9.80
CA MET A 150 8.06 -9.05 8.40
C MET A 150 8.65 -7.77 7.81
N HIS A 151 8.04 -6.60 8.05
CA HIS A 151 8.59 -5.32 7.57
C HIS A 151 9.94 -5.01 8.21
N TRP A 152 10.09 -5.26 9.52
CA TRP A 152 11.35 -5.02 10.22
C TRP A 152 12.47 -5.90 9.67
N VAL A 153 12.24 -7.21 9.55
CA VAL A 153 13.22 -8.15 9.02
C VAL A 153 13.61 -7.76 7.59
N VAL A 154 12.64 -7.55 6.71
CA VAL A 154 12.91 -7.24 5.30
C VAL A 154 13.67 -5.93 5.11
N LEU A 155 13.39 -4.91 5.93
CA LEU A 155 14.01 -3.59 5.79
C LEU A 155 15.36 -3.51 6.51
N LEU A 156 15.52 -4.16 7.66
CA LEU A 156 16.71 -4.04 8.51
C LEU A 156 17.75 -5.12 8.25
N THR A 157 17.38 -6.28 7.70
CA THR A 157 18.34 -7.33 7.38
C THR A 157 19.07 -7.04 6.06
N PRO A 158 20.40 -7.20 6.01
CA PRO A 158 21.15 -7.18 4.75
C PRO A 158 20.73 -8.33 3.84
N MET A 159 20.48 -8.04 2.55
CA MET A 159 20.09 -9.05 1.56
C MET A 159 20.68 -8.72 0.19
N PRO A 160 21.01 -9.73 -0.63
CA PRO A 160 21.37 -9.49 -2.03
C PRO A 160 20.17 -8.91 -2.78
N HIS A 161 20.41 -7.99 -3.71
CA HIS A 161 19.36 -7.33 -4.50
C HIS A 161 18.23 -6.73 -3.66
N LYS A 162 18.59 -6.11 -2.52
CA LYS A 162 17.69 -5.66 -1.45
C LYS A 162 16.45 -4.90 -1.94
N ALA A 163 16.60 -3.98 -2.89
CA ALA A 163 15.47 -3.23 -3.43
C ALA A 163 14.40 -4.13 -4.07
N LEU A 164 14.80 -5.14 -4.85
CA LEU A 164 13.87 -6.09 -5.46
C LEU A 164 13.24 -7.00 -4.41
N ALA A 165 14.04 -7.48 -3.44
CA ALA A 165 13.56 -8.32 -2.35
C ALA A 165 12.52 -7.59 -1.49
N ILE A 166 12.76 -6.33 -1.14
CA ILE A 166 11.81 -5.47 -0.41
C ILE A 166 10.49 -5.38 -1.18
N VAL A 167 10.56 -5.01 -2.47
CA VAL A 167 9.36 -4.91 -3.29
C VAL A 167 8.63 -6.24 -3.34
N ALA A 168 9.30 -7.35 -3.64
CA ALA A 168 8.65 -8.65 -3.72
C ALA A 168 7.98 -9.06 -2.40
N ILE A 169 8.72 -9.07 -1.29
CA ILE A 169 8.23 -9.60 -0.02
C ILE A 169 7.12 -8.71 0.55
N LEU A 170 7.34 -7.39 0.60
CA LEU A 170 6.35 -6.46 1.14
C LEU A 170 5.10 -6.38 0.27
N THR A 171 5.26 -6.53 -1.07
CA THR A 171 4.10 -6.41 -1.96
C THR A 171 3.28 -7.69 -2.07
N ILE A 172 3.91 -8.86 -2.19
CA ILE A 172 3.20 -10.14 -2.34
C ILE A 172 2.26 -10.40 -1.15
N TYR A 173 2.75 -10.20 0.08
CA TYR A 173 1.97 -10.45 1.29
C TYR A 173 0.65 -9.66 1.31
N HIS A 174 0.72 -8.34 1.13
CA HIS A 174 -0.50 -7.52 1.16
C HIS A 174 -1.36 -7.73 -0.11
N ASN A 175 -0.74 -8.03 -1.25
CA ASN A 175 -1.45 -8.28 -2.50
C ASN A 175 -2.38 -9.49 -2.38
N PHE A 176 -1.98 -10.54 -1.68
CA PHE A 176 -2.87 -11.68 -1.42
C PHE A 176 -4.10 -11.27 -0.61
N GLN A 177 -3.91 -10.50 0.46
CA GLN A 177 -5.02 -9.98 1.28
C GLN A 177 -5.94 -9.08 0.44
N TYR A 178 -5.35 -8.25 -0.41
CA TYR A 178 -6.06 -7.33 -1.28
C TYR A 178 -6.85 -8.03 -2.39
N HIS A 179 -6.24 -8.99 -3.09
CA HIS A 179 -6.93 -9.76 -4.12
C HIS A 179 -8.09 -10.57 -3.54
N ARG A 180 -7.97 -11.08 -2.31
CA ARG A 180 -9.10 -11.70 -1.60
C ARG A 180 -10.23 -10.70 -1.38
N LEU A 181 -9.90 -9.48 -0.95
CA LEU A 181 -10.89 -8.42 -0.74
C LEU A 181 -11.57 -7.99 -2.04
N ILE A 182 -10.81 -7.77 -3.12
CA ILE A 182 -11.35 -7.50 -4.46
C ILE A 182 -12.25 -8.64 -4.90
N TRP A 183 -11.83 -9.90 -4.73
CA TRP A 183 -12.59 -11.05 -5.18
C TRP A 183 -13.98 -11.10 -4.53
N PHE A 184 -14.08 -10.87 -3.21
CA PHE A 184 -15.37 -10.78 -2.53
C PHE A 184 -16.19 -9.59 -3.03
N HIS A 185 -15.58 -8.41 -3.14
CA HIS A 185 -16.26 -7.22 -3.65
C HIS A 185 -16.81 -7.42 -5.07
N ASN A 186 -16.07 -8.15 -5.90
CA ASN A 186 -16.40 -8.39 -7.30
C ASN A 186 -17.44 -9.51 -7.52
N LYS A 187 -17.88 -10.22 -6.47
CA LYS A 187 -18.97 -11.20 -6.59
C LYS A 187 -20.29 -10.60 -7.09
N LYS A 188 -20.48 -9.29 -6.90
CA LYS A 188 -21.60 -8.54 -7.51
C LYS A 188 -21.64 -8.64 -9.04
N TYR A 189 -20.53 -8.93 -9.70
CA TYR A 189 -20.47 -9.09 -11.15
C TYR A 189 -20.85 -10.49 -11.64
N SER A 190 -21.01 -11.47 -10.75
CA SER A 190 -21.41 -12.84 -11.13
C SER A 190 -22.92 -13.10 -11.02
N VAL A 191 -23.71 -12.11 -10.60
CA VAL A 191 -25.14 -12.24 -10.28
C VAL A 191 -25.96 -11.27 -11.13
N GLY A 192 -27.13 -11.71 -11.60
CA GLY A 192 -28.06 -10.94 -12.43
C GLY A 192 -27.93 -11.22 -13.94
N ASP A 193 -29.04 -11.05 -14.67
CA ASP A 193 -29.13 -11.32 -16.10
C ASP A 193 -28.66 -10.13 -16.95
N ASP A 194 -28.78 -8.89 -16.44
CA ASP A 194 -28.39 -7.62 -17.08
C ASP A 194 -26.90 -7.24 -16.90
N ARG A 195 -26.11 -8.13 -16.29
CA ARG A 195 -24.77 -7.81 -15.78
C ARG A 195 -23.77 -7.32 -16.84
N ARG A 196 -23.85 -7.82 -18.09
CA ARG A 196 -22.97 -7.38 -19.18
C ARG A 196 -23.23 -5.93 -19.58
N GLU A 197 -24.49 -5.53 -19.66
CA GLU A 197 -24.89 -4.15 -19.99
C GLU A 197 -24.52 -3.20 -18.85
N ARG A 198 -24.72 -3.65 -17.61
CA ARG A 198 -24.49 -2.85 -16.41
C ARG A 198 -23.01 -2.63 -16.06
N TYR A 199 -22.17 -3.64 -16.27
CA TYR A 199 -20.78 -3.66 -15.80
C TYR A 199 -19.72 -3.73 -16.91
N GLY A 200 -20.11 -4.04 -18.15
CA GLY A 200 -19.20 -4.11 -19.30
C GLY A 200 -18.06 -5.10 -19.08
N GLY A 201 -16.85 -4.75 -19.53
CA GLY A 201 -15.67 -5.63 -19.42
C GLY A 201 -15.25 -6.02 -18.00
N ALA A 202 -15.69 -5.30 -16.97
CA ALA A 202 -15.43 -5.68 -15.57
C ALA A 202 -16.11 -7.00 -15.19
N GLU A 203 -17.26 -7.29 -15.81
CA GLU A 203 -17.95 -8.57 -15.67
C GLU A 203 -17.08 -9.71 -16.21
N LEU A 204 -16.61 -9.60 -17.45
CA LEU A 204 -15.76 -10.62 -18.08
C LEU A 204 -14.51 -10.92 -17.24
N ILE A 205 -13.81 -9.88 -16.79
CA ILE A 205 -12.57 -10.02 -16.02
C ILE A 205 -12.82 -10.72 -14.69
N SER A 206 -13.92 -10.39 -14.01
CA SER A 206 -14.15 -10.80 -12.62
C SER A 206 -15.07 -12.01 -12.46
N ARG A 207 -15.76 -12.44 -13.53
CA ARG A 207 -16.76 -13.51 -13.46
C ARG A 207 -16.18 -14.86 -13.04
N ARG A 208 -14.95 -15.17 -13.45
CA ARG A 208 -14.26 -16.43 -13.15
C ARG A 208 -12.86 -16.17 -12.62
N LEU A 209 -12.42 -17.00 -11.67
CA LEU A 209 -11.10 -16.86 -11.06
C LEU A 209 -9.99 -17.00 -12.10
N VAL A 210 -10.14 -17.93 -13.06
CA VAL A 210 -9.17 -18.13 -14.14
C VAL A 210 -9.03 -16.88 -15.01
N TYR A 211 -10.13 -16.18 -15.35
CA TYR A 211 -10.06 -14.94 -16.11
C TYR A 211 -9.38 -13.83 -15.32
N TYR A 212 -9.73 -13.70 -14.04
CA TYR A 212 -9.11 -12.73 -13.15
C TYR A 212 -7.59 -12.93 -13.06
N ILE A 213 -7.13 -14.18 -12.90
CA ILE A 213 -5.71 -14.54 -12.89
C ILE A 213 -5.07 -14.27 -14.26
N ALA A 214 -5.69 -14.71 -15.35
CA ALA A 214 -5.16 -14.53 -16.70
C ALA A 214 -4.98 -13.04 -17.06
N PHE A 215 -6.00 -12.22 -16.81
CA PHE A 215 -5.89 -10.77 -17.01
C PHE A 215 -4.86 -10.12 -16.08
N GLY A 216 -4.71 -10.62 -14.86
CA GLY A 216 -3.64 -10.21 -13.95
C GLY A 216 -2.24 -10.49 -14.49
N ILE A 217 -2.01 -11.69 -15.04
CA ILE A 217 -0.75 -12.07 -15.70
C ILE A 217 -0.50 -11.21 -16.93
N LEU A 218 -1.51 -11.04 -17.80
CA LEU A 218 -1.39 -10.21 -19.00
C LEU A 218 -1.05 -8.75 -18.65
N PHE A 219 -1.72 -8.18 -17.64
CA PHE A 219 -1.41 -6.85 -17.13
C PHE A 219 0.01 -6.80 -16.54
N GLY A 220 0.42 -7.82 -15.78
CA GLY A 220 1.76 -7.92 -15.23
C GLY A 220 2.84 -7.92 -16.30
N ILE A 221 2.66 -8.70 -17.37
CA ILE A 221 3.56 -8.72 -18.54
C ILE A 221 3.59 -7.35 -19.21
N TRP A 222 2.42 -6.77 -19.51
CA TRP A 222 2.31 -5.45 -20.12
C TRP A 222 3.02 -4.36 -19.31
N TYR A 223 2.89 -4.39 -17.99
CA TYR A 223 3.44 -3.38 -17.10
C TYR A 223 4.95 -3.58 -16.86
N GLN A 224 5.40 -4.83 -16.67
CA GLN A 224 6.77 -5.11 -16.27
C GLN A 224 7.71 -5.33 -17.46
N ALA A 225 7.27 -5.94 -18.56
CA ALA A 225 8.17 -6.25 -19.67
C ALA A 225 8.81 -5.01 -20.30
N PRO A 226 8.08 -3.90 -20.59
CA PRO A 226 8.70 -2.69 -21.12
C PRO A 226 9.72 -2.11 -20.15
N ARG A 227 9.41 -2.09 -18.85
CA ARG A 227 10.33 -1.57 -17.82
C ARG A 227 11.62 -2.37 -17.71
N GLN A 228 11.51 -3.70 -17.74
CA GLN A 228 12.67 -4.58 -17.68
C GLN A 228 13.53 -4.47 -18.93
N TYR A 229 12.90 -4.34 -20.11
CA TYR A 229 13.61 -4.13 -21.37
C TYR A 229 14.39 -2.82 -21.36
N ILE A 230 13.70 -1.69 -21.09
CA ILE A 230 14.31 -0.36 -21.06
C ILE A 230 15.43 -0.27 -20.03
N GLY A 231 15.23 -0.83 -18.83
CA GLY A 231 16.22 -0.82 -17.76
C GLY A 231 17.48 -1.61 -18.05
N LYS A 232 17.43 -2.57 -18.99
CA LYS A 232 18.60 -3.34 -19.45
C LYS A 232 19.31 -2.69 -20.63
N THR A 233 18.57 -2.05 -21.53
CA THR A 233 19.13 -1.53 -22.80
C THR A 233 19.65 -0.10 -22.69
N ASN A 234 19.22 0.67 -21.68
CA ASN A 234 19.58 2.08 -21.55
C ASN A 234 20.21 2.37 -20.19
N SER A 235 21.08 3.39 -20.16
CA SER A 235 21.59 3.91 -18.89
C SER A 235 20.42 4.41 -18.02
N PRO A 236 20.41 4.11 -16.71
CA PRO A 236 19.43 4.67 -15.75
C PRO A 236 19.42 6.21 -15.74
N ALA A 237 20.54 6.84 -16.11
CA ALA A 237 20.67 8.30 -16.17
C ALA A 237 20.09 8.90 -17.46
N SER A 238 19.85 8.11 -18.50
CA SER A 238 19.33 8.64 -19.77
C SER A 238 17.94 9.25 -19.61
N LEU A 239 17.71 10.36 -20.31
CA LEU A 239 16.44 11.09 -20.25
C LEU A 239 15.26 10.18 -20.66
N SER A 240 15.43 9.37 -21.71
CA SER A 240 14.41 8.42 -22.18
C SER A 240 14.02 7.40 -21.11
N THR A 241 15.01 6.81 -20.41
CA THR A 241 14.74 5.88 -19.31
C THR A 241 14.00 6.56 -18.17
N GLN A 242 14.41 7.77 -17.77
CA GLN A 242 13.75 8.52 -16.70
C GLN A 242 12.31 8.88 -17.07
N LEU A 243 12.06 9.36 -18.30
CA LEU A 243 10.72 9.68 -18.79
C LEU A 243 9.79 8.47 -18.80
N LEU A 244 10.27 7.34 -19.33
CA LEU A 244 9.49 6.11 -19.38
C LEU A 244 9.23 5.55 -17.98
N ALA A 245 10.25 5.51 -17.12
CA ALA A 245 10.09 5.09 -15.74
C ALA A 245 9.04 5.96 -15.01
N ALA A 246 9.12 7.28 -15.18
CA ALA A 246 8.20 8.23 -14.57
C ALA A 246 6.77 8.11 -15.12
N PHE A 247 6.60 7.89 -16.42
CA PHE A 247 5.32 7.60 -17.03
C PHE A 247 4.69 6.33 -16.45
N PHE A 248 5.45 5.23 -16.40
CA PHE A 248 4.91 3.98 -15.87
C PHE A 248 4.61 4.05 -14.37
N TRP A 249 5.29 4.90 -13.60
CA TRP A 249 4.90 5.18 -12.21
C TRP A 249 3.46 5.69 -12.10
N GLY A 250 2.92 6.33 -13.14
CA GLY A 250 1.51 6.71 -13.24
C GLY A 250 0.54 5.59 -12.92
N TYR A 251 0.79 4.34 -13.38
CA TYR A 251 -0.05 3.19 -13.03
C TYR A 251 -0.11 2.95 -11.51
N ALA A 252 1.04 2.99 -10.83
CA ALA A 252 1.12 2.80 -9.39
C ALA A 252 0.43 3.94 -8.63
N LEU A 253 0.66 5.19 -9.04
CA LEU A 253 0.04 6.37 -8.41
C LEU A 253 -1.49 6.38 -8.59
N ILE A 254 -1.99 6.00 -9.77
CA ILE A 254 -3.42 5.81 -10.01
C ILE A 254 -3.99 4.78 -9.05
N HIS A 255 -3.35 3.62 -8.94
CA HIS A 255 -3.77 2.58 -8.01
C HIS A 255 -3.82 3.09 -6.56
N TYR A 256 -2.77 3.75 -6.08
CA TYR A 256 -2.71 4.30 -4.71
C TYR A 256 -3.80 5.33 -4.45
N TYR A 257 -4.05 6.18 -5.44
CA TYR A 257 -5.07 7.21 -5.38
C TYR A 257 -6.48 6.60 -5.35
N LEU A 258 -6.79 5.68 -6.26
CA LEU A 258 -8.11 5.04 -6.33
C LEU A 258 -8.41 4.26 -5.05
N ASP A 259 -7.45 3.49 -4.53
CA ASP A 259 -7.62 2.75 -3.28
C ASP A 259 -7.97 3.63 -2.09
N SER A 260 -7.40 4.85 -2.03
CA SER A 260 -7.73 5.82 -0.98
C SER A 260 -9.17 6.34 -1.03
N LYS A 261 -9.88 6.10 -2.13
CA LYS A 261 -11.24 6.57 -2.40
C LYS A 261 -12.26 5.44 -2.35
N ILE A 262 -11.94 4.26 -2.89
CA ILE A 262 -12.93 3.19 -3.09
C ILE A 262 -13.20 2.35 -1.83
N TRP A 263 -12.22 2.18 -0.93
CA TRP A 263 -12.34 1.27 0.23
C TRP A 263 -12.87 1.92 1.51
N ARG A 264 -13.73 2.93 1.39
CA ARG A 264 -14.25 3.68 2.54
C ARG A 264 -15.57 3.09 3.05
N VAL A 265 -15.51 1.99 3.80
CA VAL A 265 -16.68 1.29 4.36
C VAL A 265 -17.67 2.23 5.09
N ARG A 266 -17.16 3.21 5.83
CA ARG A 266 -18.02 4.19 6.54
C ARG A 266 -18.78 5.14 5.61
N ARG A 267 -18.27 5.39 4.40
CA ARG A 267 -18.84 6.33 3.43
C ARG A 267 -19.56 5.63 2.27
N ASP A 268 -19.33 4.34 2.10
CA ASP A 268 -19.91 3.54 1.02
C ASP A 268 -20.55 2.27 1.60
N PRO A 269 -21.87 2.31 1.90
CA PRO A 269 -22.60 1.16 2.45
C PRO A 269 -22.54 -0.08 1.56
N SER A 270 -22.38 0.09 0.25
CA SER A 270 -22.26 -1.03 -0.69
C SER A 270 -21.00 -1.86 -0.45
N VAL A 271 -19.92 -1.22 0.01
CA VAL A 271 -18.68 -1.89 0.39
C VAL A 271 -18.88 -2.67 1.69
N GLY A 272 -19.58 -2.10 2.67
CA GLY A 272 -19.93 -2.79 3.92
C GLY A 272 -20.73 -4.08 3.68
N LYS A 273 -21.78 -3.98 2.86
CA LYS A 273 -22.62 -5.11 2.46
C LYS A 273 -21.83 -6.19 1.71
N ALA A 274 -21.00 -5.78 0.74
CA ALA A 274 -20.19 -6.71 -0.04
C ALA A 274 -19.11 -7.44 0.79
N LEU A 275 -18.70 -6.86 1.92
CA LEU A 275 -17.72 -7.44 2.83
C LEU A 275 -18.36 -8.15 4.04
N HIS A 276 -19.70 -8.24 4.10
CA HIS A 276 -20.45 -8.81 5.22
C HIS A 276 -20.05 -8.17 6.56
N MET A 277 -20.09 -6.84 6.60
CA MET A 277 -19.70 -6.00 7.74
C MET A 277 -20.91 -5.41 8.48
N ASP A 278 -22.06 -6.07 8.36
CA ASP A 278 -23.33 -5.71 9.00
C ASP A 278 -23.40 -6.31 10.41
#